data_AF-A0A3D4GSW3-F1
#
_entry.id   AF-A0A3D4GSW3-F1
#
_cell.length_a   1.000
_cell.length_b   1.000
_cell.length_c   1.000
_cell.angle_alpha   90.00
_cell.angle_beta   90.00
_cell.angle_gamma   90.00
#
_symmetry.space_group_name_H-M   'P 1'
#
loop_
_entity.id
_entity.type
_entity.pdbx_description
1 polymer ?
#
loop_
_entity_poly.entity_id
_entity_poly.type
_entity_poly.pdbx_seq_one_letter_code
_entity_poly.pdbx_strand_id
1 'polypeptide(L)'
;TSMAHANDGGGSIRIPASCCGLFGLKPTRGRITQAPDRGASPGGFAASHAVTRSIRDSAALLDATAGPAPGDPYYPPPPKRSFLKEVGDDPGKLRIGFSRAIKGESQLDEDCVAAVEDAAKLCEELGHEVV
;
A
#
# COMPACT_ATOMS: atom_id res chain seq x y z
N THR A 1 14.10 0.99 -13.59
CA THR A 1 12.70 1.49 -13.71
C THR A 1 12.60 2.84 -13.02
N SER A 2 11.57 3.66 -13.28
CA SER A 2 11.40 4.95 -12.58
C SER A 2 10.54 4.77 -11.32
N MET A 3 10.97 5.40 -10.24
CA MET A 3 10.30 5.43 -8.93
C MET A 3 10.52 6.81 -8.32
N ALA A 4 9.58 7.31 -7.52
CA ALA A 4 9.71 8.58 -6.83
C ALA A 4 9.35 8.42 -5.35
N HIS A 5 10.22 8.90 -4.46
CA HIS A 5 9.96 8.89 -3.02
C HIS A 5 8.69 9.69 -2.68
N ALA A 6 7.93 9.20 -1.70
CA ALA A 6 6.72 9.86 -1.22
C ALA A 6 6.39 9.49 0.23
N ASN A 7 5.56 10.31 0.88
CA ASN A 7 5.05 10.07 2.23
C ASN A 7 3.52 10.09 2.24
N ASP A 8 2.90 9.26 3.07
CA ASP A 8 1.45 9.17 3.20
C ASP A 8 1.05 9.13 4.68
N GLY A 9 0.42 10.22 5.13
CA GLY A 9 -0.39 10.24 6.34
C GLY A 9 -1.88 10.10 6.01
N GLY A 10 -2.44 11.07 5.27
CA GLY A 10 -3.86 11.13 4.94
C GLY A 10 -4.26 10.51 3.60
N GLY A 11 -3.35 9.86 2.87
CA GLY A 11 -3.55 9.41 1.50
C GLY A 11 -2.53 9.94 0.49
N SER A 12 -1.53 10.70 0.91
CA SER A 12 -0.61 11.44 0.02
C SER A 12 0.30 10.57 -0.87
N ILE A 13 0.34 9.25 -0.70
CA ILE A 13 0.89 8.31 -1.71
C ILE A 13 -0.25 7.78 -2.58
N ARG A 14 -1.30 7.25 -1.94
CA ARG A 14 -2.36 6.49 -2.63
C ARG A 14 -3.25 7.36 -3.51
N ILE A 15 -3.61 8.57 -3.06
CA ILE A 15 -4.46 9.51 -3.80
C ILE A 15 -3.80 9.95 -5.11
N PRO A 16 -2.59 10.56 -5.11
CA PRO A 16 -1.97 10.97 -6.38
C PRO A 16 -1.60 9.78 -7.27
N ALA A 17 -1.28 8.61 -6.70
CA ALA A 17 -1.08 7.41 -7.49
C ALA A 17 -2.36 6.98 -8.24
N SER A 18 -3.52 7.02 -7.57
CA SER A 18 -4.84 6.76 -8.18
C SER A 18 -5.13 7.74 -9.32
N CYS A 19 -4.93 9.05 -9.10
CA CYS A 19 -5.18 10.08 -10.11
C CYS A 19 -4.28 9.96 -11.35
N CYS A 20 -3.10 9.35 -11.20
CA CYS A 20 -2.08 9.29 -12.26
C CYS A 20 -1.94 7.89 -12.89
N GLY A 21 -2.77 6.92 -12.52
CA GLY A 21 -2.64 5.53 -13.01
C GLY A 21 -1.32 4.87 -12.61
N LEU A 22 -0.82 5.16 -11.41
CA LEU A 22 0.42 4.62 -10.86
C LEU A 22 0.12 3.72 -9.64
N PHE A 23 1.13 2.94 -9.24
CA PHE A 23 1.05 2.15 -8.02
C PHE A 23 1.58 2.94 -6.81
N GLY A 24 0.73 3.12 -5.81
CA GLY A 24 1.05 3.77 -4.54
C GLY A 24 0.65 2.91 -3.36
N LEU A 25 1.62 2.58 -2.50
CA LEU A 25 1.43 1.79 -1.29
C LEU A 25 1.87 2.61 -0.07
N LYS A 26 0.98 2.75 0.93
CA LYS A 26 1.37 3.20 2.27
C LYS A 26 1.74 1.97 3.11
N PRO A 27 3.01 1.78 3.49
CA PRO A 27 3.41 0.61 4.28
C PRO A 27 2.77 0.58 5.68
N THR A 28 2.95 -0.54 6.37
CA THR A 28 2.70 -0.63 7.81
C THR A 28 3.46 0.48 8.54
N ARG A 29 2.83 1.10 9.55
CA ARG A 29 3.49 2.10 10.42
C ARG A 29 4.83 1.55 10.93
N GLY A 30 5.88 2.35 10.82
CA GLY A 30 7.24 1.97 11.25
C GLY A 30 7.95 0.94 10.36
N ARG A 31 7.38 0.53 9.22
CA ARG A 31 8.04 -0.42 8.29
C ARG A 31 9.28 0.20 7.65
N ILE A 32 9.22 1.48 7.29
CA ILE A 32 10.34 2.28 6.77
C ILE A 32 10.74 3.26 7.87
N THR A 33 12.01 3.21 8.27
CA THR A 33 12.57 4.12 9.27
C THR A 33 12.40 5.58 8.85
N GLN A 34 12.22 6.47 9.82
CA GLN A 34 12.22 7.92 9.63
C GLN A 34 13.43 8.58 10.30
N ALA A 35 14.27 7.79 10.95
CA ALA A 35 15.53 8.22 11.51
C ALA A 35 16.56 8.55 10.40
N PRO A 36 17.55 9.40 10.70
CA PRO A 36 17.74 10.12 11.97
C PRO A 36 16.85 11.36 12.09
N ASP A 37 16.23 11.79 10.99
CA ASP A 37 15.63 13.13 10.88
C ASP A 37 14.34 13.28 11.69
N ARG A 38 13.57 12.20 11.83
CA ARG A 38 12.28 12.21 12.54
C ARG A 38 12.08 10.91 13.31
N GLY A 39 11.97 10.98 14.64
CA GLY A 39 11.66 9.80 15.47
C GLY A 39 10.28 9.21 15.20
N ALA A 40 9.24 10.04 15.07
CA ALA A 40 7.93 9.62 14.56
C ALA A 40 7.21 10.81 13.89
N SER A 41 7.12 10.80 12.56
CA SER A 41 6.28 11.74 11.79
C SER A 41 4.86 11.77 12.38
N PRO A 42 4.15 12.91 12.48
CA PRO A 42 3.18 13.23 13.54
C PRO A 42 2.41 12.03 14.10
N GLY A 43 2.78 11.60 15.31
CA GLY A 43 2.12 10.51 16.04
C GLY A 43 2.25 9.12 15.42
N GLY A 44 3.16 8.93 14.44
CA GLY A 44 3.34 7.74 13.62
C GLY A 44 2.42 7.63 12.42
N PHE A 45 1.60 8.65 12.15
CA PHE A 45 0.53 8.55 11.17
C PHE A 45 1.05 8.47 9.74
N ALA A 46 2.13 9.19 9.45
CA ALA A 46 2.76 9.18 8.14
C ALA A 46 3.77 8.02 8.01
N ALA A 47 3.79 7.41 6.83
CA ALA A 47 4.81 6.45 6.41
C ALA A 47 5.49 6.93 5.13
N SER A 48 6.79 6.65 4.99
CA SER A 48 7.53 6.87 3.74
C SER A 48 7.52 5.62 2.88
N HIS A 49 7.51 5.80 1.56
CA HIS A 49 7.77 4.78 0.56
C HIS A 49 8.01 5.46 -0.80
N ALA A 50 7.26 5.07 -1.83
CA ALA A 50 7.33 5.64 -3.17
C ALA A 50 6.02 5.50 -3.93
N VAL A 51 5.92 6.28 -5.00
CA VAL A 51 5.03 6.04 -6.14
C VAL A 51 5.86 5.37 -7.24
N THR A 52 5.31 4.32 -7.84
CA THR A 52 6.02 3.46 -8.81
C THR A 52 5.10 3.10 -9.98
N ARG A 53 5.67 2.63 -11.10
CA ARG A 53 4.86 2.13 -12.22
C ARG A 53 4.35 0.70 -12.06
N SER A 54 4.93 -0.09 -11.14
CA SER A 54 4.55 -1.49 -10.98
C SER A 54 4.69 -1.96 -9.54
N ILE A 55 3.89 -2.97 -9.18
CA ILE A 55 3.92 -3.63 -7.88
C ILE A 55 5.32 -4.20 -7.60
N ARG A 56 5.94 -4.85 -8.60
CA ARG A 56 7.30 -5.42 -8.52
C ARG A 56 8.32 -4.38 -8.06
N ASP A 57 8.28 -3.20 -8.67
CA ASP A 57 9.25 -2.13 -8.37
C ASP A 57 9.04 -1.58 -6.95
N SER A 58 7.79 -1.45 -6.52
CA SER A 58 7.43 -1.06 -5.15
C SER A 58 7.88 -2.10 -4.11
N ALA A 59 7.71 -3.39 -4.40
CA ALA A 59 8.10 -4.49 -3.52
C ALA A 59 9.62 -4.60 -3.37
N ALA A 60 10.37 -4.45 -4.48
CA ALA A 60 11.83 -4.39 -4.45
C ALA A 60 12.34 -3.22 -3.59
N LEU A 61 11.68 -2.06 -3.67
CA LEU A 61 12.03 -0.91 -2.84
C LEU A 61 11.73 -1.16 -1.36
N LEU A 62 10.63 -1.85 -1.03
CA LEU A 62 10.36 -2.26 0.36
C LEU A 62 11.48 -3.17 0.89
N ASP A 63 11.92 -4.16 0.11
CA ASP A 63 13.03 -5.04 0.53
C ASP A 63 14.33 -4.26 0.78
N ALA A 64 14.59 -3.22 -0.01
CA ALA A 64 15.80 -2.41 0.10
C ALA A 64 15.77 -1.40 1.25
N THR A 65 14.58 -1.00 1.72
CA THR A 65 14.43 0.17 2.64
C THR A 65 13.72 -0.17 3.95
N ALA A 66 13.08 -1.33 4.05
CA ALA A 66 12.37 -1.72 5.26
C ALA A 66 13.33 -2.12 6.38
N GLY A 67 12.97 -1.72 7.60
CA GLY A 67 13.72 -2.04 8.80
C GLY A 67 13.81 -0.84 9.75
N PRO A 68 14.05 -1.09 11.04
CA PRO A 68 14.29 -0.05 12.00
C PRO A 68 15.71 0.52 11.88
N ALA A 69 15.89 1.75 12.34
CA ALA A 69 17.19 2.35 12.60
C ALA A 69 17.27 2.95 14.02
N PRO A 70 18.47 3.22 14.56
CA PRO A 70 18.61 3.87 15.86
C PRO A 70 17.81 5.18 15.94
N GLY A 71 16.97 5.29 16.97
CA GLY A 71 16.07 6.44 17.15
C GLY A 71 14.61 6.16 16.78
N ASP A 72 14.31 5.04 16.11
CA ASP A 72 12.92 4.64 15.89
C ASP A 72 12.26 4.21 17.22
N PRO A 73 11.09 4.78 17.57
CA PRO A 73 10.40 4.48 18.83
C PRO A 73 9.63 3.15 18.80
N TYR A 74 9.37 2.60 17.62
CA TYR A 74 8.71 1.30 17.41
C TYR A 74 8.94 0.82 15.98
N TYR A 75 8.81 -0.49 15.77
CA TYR A 75 8.82 -1.12 14.45
C TYR A 75 7.98 -2.40 14.44
N PRO A 76 7.34 -2.75 13.32
CA PRO A 76 6.60 -4.01 13.19
C PRO A 76 7.56 -5.21 13.07
N PRO A 77 7.08 -6.45 13.34
CA PRO A 77 7.87 -7.65 13.08
C PRO A 77 8.41 -7.68 11.64
N PRO A 78 9.61 -8.26 11.42
CA PRO A 78 10.16 -8.41 10.07
C PRO A 78 9.24 -9.27 9.20
N PRO A 79 9.20 -9.03 7.88
CA PRO A 79 8.43 -9.88 6.98
C PRO A 79 9.00 -11.30 6.98
N LYS A 80 8.15 -12.32 6.78
CA LYS A 80 8.56 -13.74 6.79
C LYS A 80 9.52 -14.07 5.64
N ARG A 81 9.37 -13.39 4.51
CA ARG A 81 10.25 -13.43 3.34
C ARG A 81 10.21 -12.09 2.61
N SER A 82 11.04 -11.95 1.58
CA SER A 82 11.14 -10.74 0.76
C SER A 82 9.80 -10.38 0.12
N PHE A 83 9.44 -9.09 0.13
CA PHE A 83 8.24 -8.56 -0.53
C PHE A 83 8.30 -8.80 -2.03
N LEU A 84 9.47 -8.66 -2.65
CA LEU A 84 9.64 -8.95 -4.07
C LEU A 84 9.36 -10.43 -4.40
N LYS A 85 9.68 -11.35 -3.49
CA LYS A 85 9.36 -12.78 -3.63
C LYS A 85 7.87 -13.09 -3.45
N GLU A 86 7.11 -12.23 -2.79
CA GLU A 86 5.64 -12.34 -2.74
C GLU A 86 4.99 -12.00 -4.09
N VAL A 87 5.67 -11.21 -4.93
CA VAL A 87 5.12 -10.80 -6.23
C VAL A 87 5.12 -11.99 -7.19
N GLY A 88 3.91 -12.43 -7.57
CA GLY A 88 3.71 -13.53 -8.49
C GLY A 88 3.71 -14.92 -7.84
N ASP A 89 3.87 -15.00 -6.51
CA ASP A 89 3.62 -16.25 -5.80
C ASP A 89 2.12 -16.54 -5.72
N ASP A 90 1.75 -17.81 -5.65
CA ASP A 90 0.35 -18.22 -5.53
C ASP A 90 -0.16 -17.94 -4.11
N PRO A 91 -1.11 -17.02 -3.91
CA PRO A 91 -1.66 -16.74 -2.59
C PRO A 91 -2.66 -17.81 -2.13
N GLY A 92 -2.99 -18.78 -2.99
CA GLY A 92 -4.12 -19.68 -2.82
C GLY A 92 -5.45 -18.92 -2.85
N LYS A 93 -6.47 -19.49 -2.21
CA LYS A 93 -7.79 -18.84 -2.12
C LYS A 93 -7.80 -17.80 -1.00
N LEU A 94 -7.89 -16.54 -1.37
CA LEU A 94 -8.06 -15.42 -0.43
C LEU A 94 -9.55 -15.16 -0.13
N ARG A 95 -9.80 -14.57 1.04
CA ARG A 95 -11.09 -14.00 1.44
C ARG A 95 -10.96 -12.49 1.50
N ILE A 96 -11.67 -11.78 0.65
CA ILE A 96 -11.50 -10.35 0.36
C ILE A 96 -12.76 -9.61 0.79
N GLY A 97 -12.63 -8.71 1.77
CA GLY A 97 -13.72 -7.84 2.18
C GLY A 97 -13.95 -6.72 1.15
N PHE A 98 -15.17 -6.57 0.66
CA PHE A 98 -15.58 -5.55 -0.31
C PHE A 98 -16.57 -4.56 0.31
N SER A 99 -16.34 -3.28 0.08
CA SER A 99 -17.24 -2.22 0.53
C SER A 99 -17.17 -1.03 -0.41
N ARG A 100 -18.34 -0.53 -0.79
CA ARG A 100 -18.50 0.76 -1.49
C ARG A 100 -18.60 1.93 -0.51
N ALA A 101 -18.76 1.65 0.79
CA ALA A 101 -19.02 2.70 1.77
C ALA A 101 -17.75 3.49 2.09
N ILE A 102 -17.76 4.78 1.77
CA ILE A 102 -16.76 5.75 2.23
C ILE A 102 -17.38 6.58 3.35
N LYS A 103 -16.75 6.58 4.52
CA LYS A 103 -17.26 7.32 5.69
C LYS A 103 -17.30 8.82 5.39
N GLY A 104 -18.50 9.39 5.48
CA GLY A 104 -18.72 10.83 5.28
C GLY A 104 -19.14 11.21 3.86
N GLU A 105 -19.06 10.26 2.91
CA GLU A 105 -19.48 10.48 1.53
C GLU A 105 -20.86 9.88 1.30
N SER A 106 -21.80 10.72 0.86
CA SER A 106 -23.15 10.28 0.52
C SER A 106 -23.29 9.79 -0.93
N GLN A 107 -22.35 10.17 -1.80
CA GLN A 107 -22.41 9.85 -3.23
C GLN A 107 -20.99 9.70 -3.79
N LEU A 108 -20.77 8.61 -4.54
CA LEU A 108 -19.54 8.36 -5.28
C LEU A 108 -19.80 8.54 -6.77
N ASP A 109 -18.75 8.91 -7.51
CA ASP A 109 -18.79 8.96 -8.96
C ASP A 109 -19.03 7.55 -9.55
N GLU A 110 -19.90 7.45 -10.55
CA GLU A 110 -20.34 6.17 -11.11
C GLU A 110 -19.19 5.41 -11.77
N ASP A 111 -18.25 6.10 -12.42
CA ASP A 111 -17.09 5.45 -13.04
C ASP A 111 -16.15 4.86 -11.98
N CYS A 112 -16.02 5.54 -10.83
CA CYS A 112 -15.25 5.01 -9.70
C CYS A 112 -15.91 3.77 -9.08
N VAL A 113 -17.25 3.77 -8.99
CA VAL A 113 -18.01 2.62 -8.49
C VAL A 113 -17.86 1.43 -9.44
N ALA A 114 -18.04 1.63 -10.74
CA ALA A 114 -17.88 0.59 -11.74
C ALA A 114 -16.47 -0.02 -11.70
N ALA A 115 -15.43 0.83 -11.59
CA ALA A 115 -14.03 0.36 -11.55
C ALA A 115 -13.74 -0.55 -10.34
N VAL A 116 -14.28 -0.25 -9.15
CA VAL A 116 -14.06 -1.10 -7.98
C VAL A 116 -14.91 -2.39 -8.01
N GLU A 117 -16.10 -2.34 -8.61
CA GLU A 117 -16.94 -3.52 -8.83
C GLU A 117 -16.31 -4.48 -9.84
N ASP A 118 -15.75 -3.95 -10.93
CA ASP A 118 -14.99 -4.74 -11.92
C ASP A 118 -13.75 -5.40 -11.28
N ALA A 119 -13.03 -4.67 -10.41
CA ALA A 119 -11.90 -5.24 -9.69
C ALA A 119 -12.31 -6.36 -8.72
N ALA A 120 -13.46 -6.22 -8.04
CA ALA A 120 -14.01 -7.25 -7.16
C ALA A 120 -14.39 -8.50 -7.95
N LYS A 121 -15.10 -8.33 -9.07
CA LYS A 121 -15.47 -9.44 -9.97
C LYS A 121 -14.24 -10.16 -10.52
N LEU A 122 -13.20 -9.42 -10.92
CA LEU A 122 -11.93 -10.02 -11.36
C LEU A 122 -11.33 -10.90 -10.26
N CYS A 123 -11.39 -10.48 -8.99
CA CYS A 123 -10.91 -11.31 -7.88
C CYS A 123 -11.72 -12.61 -7.73
N GLU A 124 -13.04 -12.56 -7.92
CA GLU A 124 -13.89 -13.77 -7.91
C GLU A 124 -13.56 -14.72 -9.07
N GLU A 125 -13.37 -14.17 -10.28
CA GLU A 125 -12.98 -14.93 -11.48
C GLU A 125 -11.61 -15.61 -11.32
N LEU A 126 -10.71 -15.00 -10.55
CA LEU A 126 -9.42 -15.58 -10.15
C LEU A 126 -9.55 -16.64 -9.02
N GLY A 127 -10.77 -16.92 -8.55
CA GLY A 127 -11.06 -17.99 -7.59
C GLY A 127 -11.07 -17.57 -6.12
N HIS A 128 -11.01 -16.27 -5.82
CA HIS A 128 -11.10 -15.75 -4.46
C HIS A 128 -12.56 -15.67 -3.96
N GLU A 129 -12.75 -15.61 -2.65
CA GLU A 129 -14.04 -15.34 -2.02
C GLU A 129 -14.15 -13.83 -1.73
N VAL A 130 -15.15 -13.16 -2.28
CA VAL A 130 -15.42 -11.74 -2.01
C VAL A 130 -16.64 -11.64 -1.10
N VAL A 131 -16.51 -10.91 0.03
CA VAL A 131 -17.53 -10.80 1.10
C VAL A 131 -17.80 -9.39 1.57
#